data_AF-A0A1S4C9V7-F1
#
_entry.id   AF-A0A1S4C9V7-F1
#
_cell.length_a   1.000
_cell.length_b   1.000
_cell.length_c   1.000
_cell.angle_alpha   90.00
_cell.angle_beta   90.00
_cell.angle_gamma   90.00
#
_symmetry.space_group_name_H-M   'P 1'
#
loop_
_entity.id
_entity.type
_entity.pdbx_description
1 polymer ?
#
loop_
_entity_poly.entity_id
_entity_poly.type
_entity_poly.pdbx_seq_one_letter_code
_entity_poly.pdbx_strand_id
1 'polypeptide(L)'
;MSNNSFTPHIRIYTHSNKNQLVNYYYGCSDPLQYPLLFPYGQNGWHCGIPKIVQPRIKLRKRAYYETEQLPSVSNMCSIDGLLDMEADVLQKGKRKRNNVSCREYYCYKLQMRDNEENGVLHSGRLFQQYSVDEFIKVETQRLDFASFNQDLFRIDVLQGLLDILRLGEREASKIGKQNFLPTSFTGGPRDMRQRYMDAIALVQHFGKPDIFLTIKCNPSWLEIKEHLLPTDETQNRPNLISRVFRAKVEEMKTDILKRSIFGKVASFVYSLEFQKPGLPHAHFLVILTDDYKLLTPEAYDKFVCAKLPDPDTYSYLHKLVVKHMMHGPCGHLNPTNLCMKRNECKFKYPKSFVDETTKGKNSYPIYRRRNTGKSVKVRKQFLDNSWVVPYTTPICYVNTIAI
;
A
#
# COMPACT_ATOMS: atom_id res chain seq x y z
N MET A 1 -3.68 40.74 10.82
CA MET A 1 -4.24 39.90 9.74
C MET A 1 -4.78 38.64 10.38
N SER A 2 -6.07 38.36 10.20
CA SER A 2 -6.78 37.23 10.81
C SER A 2 -6.07 35.91 10.56
N ASN A 3 -5.74 35.18 11.62
CA ASN A 3 -5.43 33.76 11.57
C ASN A 3 -6.67 33.03 11.04
N ASN A 4 -6.83 32.98 9.71
CA ASN A 4 -7.76 32.07 9.07
C ASN A 4 -7.23 30.67 9.36
N SER A 5 -7.81 30.01 10.35
CA SER A 5 -7.67 28.57 10.52
C SER A 5 -8.18 27.91 9.23
N PHE A 6 -7.27 27.40 8.41
CA PHE A 6 -7.55 26.62 7.20
C PHE A 6 -8.16 25.24 7.51
N THR A 7 -8.87 25.11 8.62
CA THR A 7 -9.55 23.88 9.01
C THR A 7 -10.87 23.78 8.24
N PRO A 8 -11.13 22.65 7.55
CA PRO A 8 -12.39 22.45 6.85
C PRO A 8 -13.56 22.57 7.83
N HIS A 9 -14.51 23.42 7.49
CA HIS A 9 -15.68 23.71 8.31
C HIS A 9 -16.91 23.94 7.42
N ILE A 10 -18.08 23.59 7.94
CA ILE A 10 -19.36 23.93 7.35
C ILE A 10 -19.87 25.18 8.06
N ARG A 11 -20.27 26.20 7.31
CA ARG A 11 -20.87 27.42 7.86
C ARG A 11 -22.37 27.40 7.66
N ILE A 12 -23.12 27.48 8.74
CA ILE A 12 -24.59 27.51 8.73
C ILE A 12 -25.06 28.95 8.96
N TYR A 13 -25.95 29.41 8.08
CA TYR A 13 -26.64 30.69 8.19
C TYR A 13 -28.07 30.42 8.63
N THR A 14 -28.44 30.87 9.83
CA THR A 14 -29.81 30.69 10.33
C THR A 14 -30.71 31.85 9.89
N HIS A 15 -32.03 31.60 9.82
CA HIS A 15 -33.04 32.65 9.60
C HIS A 15 -33.03 33.76 10.68
N SER A 16 -32.35 33.53 11.80
CA SER A 16 -32.16 34.49 12.88
C SER A 16 -30.88 35.35 12.75
N ASN A 17 -30.27 35.42 11.56
CA ASN A 17 -29.01 36.13 11.28
C ASN A 17 -27.83 35.71 12.19
N LYS A 18 -27.88 34.49 12.74
CA LYS A 18 -26.76 33.91 13.50
C LYS A 18 -25.95 32.99 12.59
N ASN A 19 -24.62 33.15 12.65
CA ASN A 19 -23.69 32.32 11.90
C ASN A 19 -23.09 31.28 12.85
N GLN A 20 -23.15 30.00 12.47
CA GLN A 20 -22.51 28.92 13.21
C GLN A 20 -21.47 28.21 12.35
N LEU A 21 -20.36 27.84 12.98
CA LEU A 21 -19.30 27.04 12.37
C LEU A 21 -19.38 25.61 12.90
N VAL A 22 -19.50 24.66 12.00
CA VAL A 22 -19.47 23.22 12.28
C VAL A 22 -18.12 22.70 11.82
N ASN A 23 -17.29 22.29 12.78
CA ASN A 23 -15.99 21.71 12.50
C ASN A 23 -16.10 20.22 12.19
N TYR A 24 -15.08 19.66 11.53
CA TYR A 24 -15.03 18.27 11.11
C TYR A 24 -15.21 17.22 12.23
N TYR A 25 -14.98 17.61 13.50
CA TYR A 25 -15.11 16.73 14.67
C TYR A 25 -16.49 16.81 15.34
N TYR A 26 -17.43 17.58 14.79
CA TYR A 26 -18.81 17.64 15.26
C TYR A 26 -19.60 16.48 14.65
N GLY A 27 -20.45 15.84 15.47
CA GLY A 27 -21.24 14.68 15.01
C GLY A 27 -22.20 15.00 13.86
N CYS A 28 -22.63 16.25 13.73
CA CYS A 28 -23.46 16.69 12.61
C CYS A 28 -22.68 16.98 11.32
N SER A 29 -21.35 16.95 11.33
CA SER A 29 -20.53 17.26 10.14
C SER A 29 -20.80 16.27 9.00
N ASP A 30 -20.76 14.96 9.28
CA ASP A 30 -20.99 13.91 8.29
C ASP A 30 -22.40 13.96 7.69
N PRO A 31 -23.50 14.00 8.46
CA PRO A 31 -24.85 14.06 7.89
C PRO A 31 -25.15 15.37 7.16
N LEU A 32 -24.53 16.50 7.54
CA LEU A 32 -24.68 17.76 6.80
C LEU A 32 -23.96 17.71 5.45
N GLN A 33 -22.82 17.03 5.37
CA GLN A 33 -22.05 16.92 4.13
C GLN A 33 -22.55 15.79 3.21
N TYR A 34 -23.04 14.69 3.81
CA TYR A 34 -23.51 13.50 3.11
C TYR A 34 -24.95 13.11 3.49
N PRO A 35 -25.98 13.96 3.30
CA PRO A 35 -27.36 13.66 3.70
C PRO A 35 -27.89 12.32 3.16
N LEU A 36 -27.49 11.94 1.94
CA LEU A 36 -27.90 10.67 1.32
C LEU A 36 -27.32 9.43 2.00
N LEU A 37 -26.17 9.55 2.67
CA LEU A 37 -25.56 8.46 3.45
C LEU A 37 -26.10 8.41 4.88
N PHE A 38 -26.74 9.48 5.34
CA PHE A 38 -27.31 9.63 6.67
C PHE A 38 -28.77 10.11 6.58
N PRO A 39 -29.67 9.33 5.94
CA PRO A 39 -31.03 9.79 5.61
C PRO A 39 -31.90 10.08 6.84
N TYR A 40 -31.55 9.53 7.99
CA TYR A 40 -32.26 9.75 9.26
C TYR A 40 -31.53 10.76 10.17
N GLY A 41 -30.56 11.50 9.64
CA GLY A 41 -29.77 12.47 10.40
C GLY A 41 -28.93 11.84 11.50
N GLN A 42 -28.50 10.58 11.33
CA GLN A 42 -27.66 9.95 12.35
C GLN A 42 -26.33 10.69 12.47
N ASN A 43 -25.82 10.79 13.69
CA ASN A 43 -24.54 11.42 13.92
C ASN A 43 -23.40 10.66 13.22
N GLY A 44 -22.50 11.43 12.63
CA GLY A 44 -21.16 11.02 12.26
C GLY A 44 -20.27 10.80 13.49
N TRP A 45 -18.97 10.62 13.23
CA TRP A 45 -18.01 10.52 14.33
C TRP A 45 -17.98 11.82 15.13
N HIS A 46 -17.89 11.70 16.45
CA HIS A 46 -17.63 12.81 17.35
C HIS A 46 -16.88 12.34 18.60
N CYS A 47 -16.22 13.29 19.26
CA CYS A 47 -15.59 13.03 20.55
C CYS A 47 -16.62 12.60 21.59
N GLY A 48 -16.34 11.52 22.31
CA GLY A 48 -17.18 11.08 23.44
C GLY A 48 -18.03 9.83 23.18
N ILE A 49 -18.02 9.26 21.96
CA ILE A 49 -18.73 8.00 21.68
C ILE A 49 -18.19 6.89 22.60
N PRO A 50 -19.00 6.29 23.49
CA PRO A 50 -18.54 5.28 24.43
C PRO A 50 -18.24 3.95 23.72
N LYS A 51 -17.18 3.25 24.14
CA LYS A 51 -16.90 1.87 23.71
C LYS A 51 -17.74 0.90 24.52
N ILE A 52 -18.61 0.15 23.85
CA ILE A 52 -19.31 -0.97 24.46
C ILE A 52 -18.37 -2.18 24.48
N VAL A 53 -17.95 -2.60 25.68
CA VAL A 53 -17.14 -3.81 25.87
C VAL A 53 -18.07 -5.00 26.00
N GLN A 54 -18.30 -5.75 24.93
CA GLN A 54 -18.91 -7.07 25.06
C GLN A 54 -17.90 -8.03 25.73
N PRO A 55 -18.32 -8.89 26.69
CA PRO A 55 -17.45 -9.89 27.29
C PRO A 55 -16.96 -10.85 26.18
N ARG A 56 -15.64 -10.88 25.94
CA ARG A 56 -15.06 -11.71 24.89
C ARG A 56 -15.22 -13.20 25.21
N ILE A 57 -16.01 -13.92 24.41
CA ILE A 57 -15.80 -15.36 24.20
C ILE A 57 -14.42 -15.51 23.55
N LYS A 58 -13.54 -16.29 24.19
CA LYS A 58 -12.14 -16.49 23.80
C LYS A 58 -12.05 -17.14 22.42
N LEU A 59 -11.80 -16.36 21.37
CA LEU A 59 -11.29 -16.85 20.08
C LEU A 59 -9.97 -16.14 19.73
N ARG A 60 -9.06 -16.94 19.18
CA ARG A 60 -7.60 -16.87 19.31
C ARG A 60 -6.92 -15.66 18.66
N LYS A 61 -5.73 -15.38 19.24
CA LYS A 61 -4.65 -14.46 18.84
C LYS A 61 -4.44 -14.35 17.32
N ARG A 62 -4.47 -13.11 16.81
CA ARG A 62 -3.60 -12.64 15.72
C ARG A 62 -2.79 -11.48 16.26
N ALA A 63 -1.52 -11.73 16.56
CA ALA A 63 -0.57 -10.68 16.91
C ALA A 63 -0.19 -9.95 15.62
N TYR A 64 -0.59 -8.68 15.52
CA TYR A 64 0.07 -7.73 14.65
C TYR A 64 1.08 -7.00 15.53
N TYR A 65 2.35 -7.00 15.11
CA TYR A 65 3.41 -6.22 15.75
C TYR A 65 3.02 -4.74 15.70
N GLU A 66 2.72 -4.17 16.86
CA GLU A 66 2.65 -2.73 17.07
C GLU A 66 4.06 -2.23 17.34
N THR A 67 4.45 -1.17 16.64
CA THR A 67 5.74 -0.50 16.79
C THR A 67 5.98 -0.14 18.25
N GLU A 68 6.96 -0.77 18.87
CA GLU A 68 7.43 -0.48 20.23
C GLU A 68 8.00 0.95 20.27
N GLN A 69 7.43 1.81 21.11
CA GLN A 69 8.09 3.04 21.52
C GLN A 69 9.07 2.69 22.63
N LEU A 70 10.37 2.77 22.34
CA LEU A 70 11.42 2.60 23.34
C LEU A 70 11.45 3.79 24.32
N PRO A 71 11.58 3.57 25.64
CA PRO A 71 11.69 4.64 26.62
C PRO A 71 12.96 5.49 26.46
N SER A 72 12.87 6.77 26.82
CA SER A 72 14.01 7.70 26.83
C SER A 72 15.09 7.28 27.85
N VAL A 73 16.36 7.25 27.39
CA VAL A 73 17.57 6.88 28.15
C VAL A 73 17.93 7.86 29.28
N SER A 74 17.24 9.00 29.39
CA SER A 74 17.67 10.12 30.22
C SER A 74 17.44 9.97 31.74
N ASN A 75 16.71 8.96 32.21
CA ASN A 75 16.36 8.80 33.64
C ASN A 75 16.81 7.43 34.21
N MET A 76 18.06 7.04 34.00
CA MET A 76 18.61 5.77 34.48
C MET A 76 19.19 5.88 35.90
N CYS A 77 18.68 5.07 36.85
CA CYS A 77 19.32 4.88 38.16
C CYS A 77 19.34 3.44 38.69
N SER A 78 18.71 2.45 38.05
CA SER A 78 18.82 1.02 38.43
C SER A 78 18.17 0.09 37.38
N ILE A 79 18.63 -1.17 37.30
CA ILE A 79 18.05 -2.27 36.52
C ILE A 79 16.64 -2.65 37.01
N ASP A 80 16.37 -2.58 38.31
CA ASP A 80 15.05 -2.89 38.86
C ASP A 80 14.02 -1.82 38.47
N GLY A 81 14.46 -0.55 38.41
CA GLY A 81 13.63 0.55 37.92
C GLY A 81 13.27 0.45 36.43
N LEU A 82 14.07 -0.27 35.63
CA LEU A 82 13.78 -0.54 34.22
C LEU A 82 12.65 -1.57 34.09
N LEU A 83 12.68 -2.64 34.88
CA LEU A 83 11.65 -3.68 34.89
C LEU A 83 10.32 -3.14 35.43
N ASP A 84 10.35 -2.28 36.45
CA ASP A 84 9.16 -1.62 36.98
C ASP A 84 8.55 -0.64 35.98
N MET A 85 9.38 0.12 35.25
CA MET A 85 8.90 1.00 34.18
C MET A 85 8.35 0.23 32.98
N GLU A 86 8.98 -0.88 32.56
CA GLU A 86 8.43 -1.76 31.53
C GLU A 86 7.09 -2.36 31.96
N ALA A 87 6.99 -2.81 33.22
CA ALA A 87 5.74 -3.31 33.79
C ALA A 87 4.65 -2.22 33.81
N ASP A 88 5.00 -0.98 34.16
CA ASP A 88 4.08 0.15 34.24
C ASP A 88 3.67 0.68 32.85
N VAL A 89 4.56 0.61 31.85
CA VAL A 89 4.24 0.88 30.42
C VAL A 89 3.36 -0.24 29.86
N LEU A 90 3.63 -1.50 30.18
CA LEU A 90 2.77 -2.65 29.87
C LEU A 90 1.39 -2.53 30.56
N GLN A 91 1.31 -1.87 31.72
CA GLN A 91 0.04 -1.55 32.40
C GLN A 91 -0.67 -0.33 31.79
N LYS A 92 0.05 0.74 31.41
CA LYS A 92 -0.52 1.93 30.75
C LYS A 92 -1.04 1.64 29.35
N GLY A 93 -0.38 0.76 28.60
CA GLY A 93 -0.88 0.19 27.33
C GLY A 93 -2.17 -0.64 27.51
N LYS A 94 -2.54 -1.02 28.73
CA LYS A 94 -3.80 -1.71 29.06
C LYS A 94 -4.93 -0.76 29.48
N ARG A 95 -4.71 0.57 29.60
CA ARG A 95 -5.83 1.51 29.81
C ARG A 95 -6.67 1.58 28.54
N LYS A 96 -7.68 0.71 28.45
CA LYS A 96 -8.67 0.73 27.39
C LYS A 96 -9.25 2.15 27.32
N ARG A 97 -9.02 2.85 26.21
CA ARG A 97 -9.70 4.11 25.94
C ARG A 97 -11.21 3.85 26.00
N ASN A 98 -11.92 4.53 26.90
CA ASN A 98 -13.37 4.34 27.09
C ASN A 98 -14.19 4.87 25.91
N ASN A 99 -13.58 5.65 25.02
CA ASN A 99 -14.24 6.28 23.88
C ASN A 99 -13.67 5.81 22.54
N VAL A 100 -14.53 5.71 21.52
CA VAL A 100 -14.20 5.31 20.14
C VAL A 100 -13.38 6.41 19.46
N SER A 101 -12.20 6.06 18.94
CA SER A 101 -11.40 6.98 18.12
C SER A 101 -12.01 7.15 16.73
N CYS A 102 -11.69 8.27 16.06
CA CYS A 102 -12.14 8.57 14.70
C CYS A 102 -11.83 7.43 13.72
N ARG A 103 -10.58 6.94 13.75
CA ARG A 103 -10.16 5.77 12.96
C ARG A 103 -10.99 4.52 13.27
N GLU A 104 -11.22 4.20 14.53
CA GLU A 104 -12.02 3.01 14.91
C GLU A 104 -13.47 3.11 14.40
N TYR A 105 -14.07 4.29 14.49
CA TYR A 105 -15.43 4.53 13.99
C TYR A 105 -15.52 4.33 12.48
N TYR A 106 -14.63 4.94 11.70
CA TYR A 106 -14.68 4.80 10.24
C TYR A 106 -14.25 3.40 9.78
N CYS A 107 -13.30 2.75 10.46
CA CYS A 107 -13.02 1.33 10.21
C CYS A 107 -14.26 0.47 10.46
N TYR A 108 -15.01 0.75 11.54
CA TYR A 108 -16.26 0.06 11.83
C TYR A 108 -17.34 0.35 10.78
N LYS A 109 -17.50 1.61 10.36
CA LYS A 109 -18.48 2.02 9.33
C LYS A 109 -18.16 1.45 7.95
N LEU A 110 -16.89 1.27 7.60
CA LEU A 110 -16.45 0.72 6.32
C LEU A 110 -16.28 -0.81 6.33
N GLN A 111 -16.59 -1.46 7.44
CA GLN A 111 -16.51 -2.90 7.56
C GLN A 111 -17.66 -3.57 6.82
N MET A 112 -17.32 -4.53 5.96
CA MET A 112 -18.28 -5.45 5.36
C MET A 112 -18.67 -6.51 6.40
N ARG A 113 -19.98 -6.76 6.55
CA ARG A 113 -20.56 -7.78 7.43
C ARG A 113 -21.64 -8.53 6.65
N ASP A 114 -21.72 -9.84 6.83
CA ASP A 114 -22.66 -10.67 6.07
C ASP A 114 -24.13 -10.42 6.47
N ASN A 115 -24.35 -10.00 7.72
CA ASN A 115 -25.69 -9.80 8.29
C ASN A 115 -26.20 -8.35 8.18
N GLU A 116 -25.45 -7.43 7.57
CA GLU A 116 -25.81 -6.02 7.44
C GLU A 116 -25.54 -5.53 6.02
N GLU A 117 -26.59 -5.15 5.28
CA GLU A 117 -26.42 -4.38 4.05
C GLU A 117 -25.93 -2.97 4.38
N ASN A 118 -24.67 -2.71 4.10
CA ASN A 118 -24.07 -1.40 4.33
C ASN A 118 -24.25 -0.52 3.09
N GLY A 119 -25.37 0.19 3.01
CA GLY A 119 -25.72 1.06 1.88
C GLY A 119 -24.65 2.10 1.52
N VAL A 120 -23.80 2.49 2.47
CA VAL A 120 -22.67 3.41 2.22
C VAL A 120 -21.71 2.84 1.20
N LEU A 121 -21.39 1.53 1.28
CA LEU A 121 -20.41 0.87 0.42
C LEU A 121 -20.88 0.75 -1.04
N HIS A 122 -22.19 0.82 -1.27
CA HIS A 122 -22.84 0.63 -2.57
C HIS A 122 -23.34 1.95 -3.18
N SER A 123 -22.91 3.09 -2.65
CA SER A 123 -23.32 4.44 -3.11
C SER A 123 -22.47 5.00 -4.27
N GLY A 124 -21.70 4.15 -4.95
CA GLY A 124 -20.99 4.54 -6.17
C GLY A 124 -19.90 5.61 -5.95
N ARG A 125 -19.93 6.67 -6.76
CA ARG A 125 -18.99 7.81 -6.63
C ARG A 125 -19.14 8.55 -5.30
N LEU A 126 -20.33 8.55 -4.70
CA LEU A 126 -20.55 9.15 -3.39
C LEU A 126 -19.71 8.44 -2.32
N PHE A 127 -19.62 7.11 -2.40
CA PHE A 127 -18.77 6.31 -1.52
C PHE A 127 -17.28 6.65 -1.66
N GLN A 128 -16.79 6.85 -2.90
CA GLN A 128 -15.40 7.22 -3.15
C GLN A 128 -15.06 8.56 -2.48
N GLN A 129 -15.92 9.57 -2.66
CA GLN A 129 -15.73 10.89 -2.05
C GLN A 129 -15.79 10.80 -0.53
N TYR A 130 -16.81 10.13 0.02
CA TYR A 130 -16.95 9.90 1.46
C TYR A 130 -15.69 9.24 2.04
N SER A 131 -15.18 8.18 1.41
CA SER A 131 -13.98 7.47 1.87
C SER A 131 -12.74 8.37 1.92
N VAL A 132 -12.58 9.27 0.95
CA VAL A 132 -11.46 10.23 0.91
C VAL A 132 -11.61 11.28 2.01
N ASP A 133 -12.81 11.82 2.18
CA ASP A 133 -13.06 12.83 3.21
C ASP A 133 -12.89 12.28 4.62
N GLU A 134 -13.35 11.05 4.88
CA GLU A 134 -13.13 10.41 6.17
C GLU A 134 -11.65 10.12 6.44
N PHE A 135 -10.89 9.77 5.40
CA PHE A 135 -9.43 9.66 5.52
C PHE A 135 -8.79 11.02 5.84
N ILE A 136 -9.22 12.10 5.19
CA ILE A 136 -8.74 13.46 5.46
C ILE A 136 -9.05 13.86 6.91
N LYS A 137 -10.23 13.52 7.45
CA LYS A 137 -10.55 13.79 8.86
C LYS A 137 -9.60 13.04 9.80
N VAL A 138 -9.33 11.76 9.54
CA VAL A 138 -8.39 10.96 10.33
C VAL A 138 -6.97 11.57 10.26
N GLU A 139 -6.49 11.94 9.07
CA GLU A 139 -5.17 12.55 8.90
C GLU A 139 -5.08 13.93 9.55
N THR A 140 -6.14 14.75 9.46
CA THR A 140 -6.21 16.05 10.13
C THR A 140 -6.05 15.89 11.63
N GLN A 141 -6.69 14.89 12.25
CA GLN A 141 -6.49 14.61 13.68
C GLN A 141 -5.06 14.16 14.01
N ARG A 142 -4.43 13.38 13.14
CA ARG A 142 -3.03 12.96 13.34
C ARG A 142 -2.08 14.16 13.25
N LEU A 143 -2.35 15.09 12.33
CA LEU A 143 -1.59 16.35 12.19
C LEU A 143 -1.82 17.27 13.39
N ASP A 144 -3.07 17.46 13.82
CA ASP A 144 -3.41 18.23 15.01
C ASP A 144 -2.72 17.65 16.24
N PHE A 145 -2.75 16.32 16.41
CA PHE A 145 -2.02 15.65 17.49
C PHE A 145 -0.52 15.96 17.44
N ALA A 146 0.13 15.80 16.29
CA ALA A 146 1.55 16.14 16.16
C ALA A 146 1.83 17.61 16.48
N SER A 147 0.99 18.52 15.97
CA SER A 147 1.08 19.97 16.16
C SER A 147 0.95 20.39 17.62
N PHE A 148 -0.02 19.84 18.35
CA PHE A 148 -0.30 20.21 19.75
C PHE A 148 0.58 19.47 20.77
N ASN A 149 1.26 18.40 20.38
CA ASN A 149 2.05 17.56 21.28
C ASN A 149 3.54 17.51 20.89
N GLN A 150 4.09 18.62 20.38
CA GLN A 150 5.51 18.74 20.00
C GLN A 150 6.46 18.37 21.15
N ASP A 151 6.05 18.57 22.40
CA ASP A 151 6.83 18.19 23.60
C ASP A 151 7.05 16.68 23.74
N LEU A 152 6.24 15.85 23.08
CA LEU A 152 6.45 14.40 23.02
C LEU A 152 7.56 14.01 22.04
N PHE A 153 7.96 14.92 21.14
CA PHE A 153 8.86 14.66 20.01
C PHE A 153 10.16 15.49 20.10
N ARG A 154 10.64 15.79 21.31
CA ARG A 154 11.79 16.70 21.55
C ARG A 154 13.03 16.42 20.70
N ILE A 155 13.37 15.13 20.53
CA ILE A 155 14.54 14.72 19.72
C ILE A 155 14.31 15.05 18.23
N ASP A 156 13.11 14.78 17.72
CA ASP A 156 12.75 15.09 16.33
C ASP A 156 12.67 16.60 16.06
N VAL A 157 12.22 17.38 17.05
CA VAL A 157 12.23 18.85 17.02
C VAL A 157 13.67 19.37 16.92
N LEU A 158 14.59 18.84 17.72
CA LEU A 158 16.01 19.20 17.65
C LEU A 158 16.62 18.86 16.29
N GLN A 159 16.33 17.66 15.76
CA GLN A 159 16.75 17.27 14.42
C GLN A 159 16.16 18.20 13.35
N GLY A 160 14.91 18.67 13.53
CA GLY A 160 14.28 19.65 12.67
C GLY A 160 14.97 21.00 12.66
N LEU A 161 15.39 21.49 13.82
CA LEU A 161 16.20 22.71 13.92
C LEU A 161 17.54 22.55 13.20
N LEU A 162 18.23 21.41 13.37
CA LEU A 162 19.46 21.12 12.63
C LEU A 162 19.25 21.07 11.11
N ASP A 163 18.12 20.53 10.64
CA ASP A 163 17.81 20.48 9.22
C ASP A 163 17.61 21.90 8.63
N ILE A 164 16.96 22.81 9.37
CA ILE A 164 16.78 24.22 8.96
C ILE A 164 18.14 24.93 8.87
N LEU A 165 18.99 24.75 9.88
CA LEU A 165 20.33 25.32 9.89
C LEU A 165 21.16 24.81 8.69
N ARG A 166 21.03 23.53 8.33
CA ARG A 166 21.66 22.93 7.15
C ARG A 166 21.14 23.50 5.83
N LEU A 167 19.87 23.94 5.78
CA LEU A 167 19.28 24.60 4.60
C LEU A 167 19.71 26.06 4.46
N GLY A 168 20.52 26.59 5.37
CA GLY A 168 21.11 27.93 5.28
C GLY A 168 20.24 29.04 5.87
N GLU A 169 19.13 28.71 6.50
CA GLU A 169 18.29 29.67 7.23
C GLU A 169 18.99 30.10 8.52
N ARG A 170 19.35 31.38 8.60
CA ARG A 170 20.10 31.96 9.73
C ARG A 170 19.33 33.03 10.51
N GLU A 171 18.14 33.41 10.04
CA GLU A 171 17.31 34.43 10.68
C GLU A 171 16.14 33.80 11.44
N ALA A 172 16.19 33.85 12.78
CA ALA A 172 15.13 33.33 13.64
C ALA A 172 13.75 33.99 13.41
N SER A 173 13.72 35.23 12.94
CA SER A 173 12.51 35.98 12.59
C SER A 173 11.77 35.43 11.37
N LYS A 174 12.48 34.78 10.43
CA LYS A 174 11.89 34.12 9.25
C LYS A 174 11.36 32.72 9.55
N ILE A 175 11.78 32.12 10.67
CA ILE A 175 11.49 30.73 11.01
C ILE A 175 10.08 30.56 11.60
N GLY A 176 9.53 31.56 12.31
CA GLY A 176 8.20 31.46 12.93
C GLY A 176 8.06 30.28 13.92
N LYS A 177 6.83 29.96 14.35
CA LYS A 177 6.56 28.74 15.12
C LYS A 177 6.44 27.56 14.16
N GLN A 178 7.54 26.86 13.89
CA GLN A 178 7.52 25.64 13.07
C GLN A 178 7.13 24.42 13.91
N ASN A 179 6.10 23.72 13.45
CA ASN A 179 5.74 22.40 13.97
C ASN A 179 6.41 21.34 13.10
N PHE A 180 7.11 20.40 13.73
CA PHE A 180 7.80 19.33 13.04
C PHE A 180 6.95 18.07 13.05
N LEU A 181 6.85 17.42 11.88
CA LEU A 181 6.29 16.08 11.83
C LEU A 181 7.36 15.08 12.29
N PRO A 182 7.09 14.25 13.31
CA PRO A 182 8.03 13.25 13.79
C PRO A 182 8.27 12.14 12.76
N THR A 183 9.34 11.37 12.95
CA THR A 183 9.62 10.16 12.15
C THR A 183 8.50 9.13 12.25
N SER A 184 7.78 9.08 13.37
CA SER A 184 6.62 8.22 13.57
C SER A 184 5.38 8.61 12.76
N PHE A 185 5.35 9.79 12.13
CA PHE A 185 4.26 10.20 11.26
C PHE A 185 4.37 9.50 9.90
N THR A 186 3.69 8.34 9.76
CA THR A 186 3.69 7.56 8.52
C THR A 186 3.23 8.39 7.32
N GLY A 187 4.01 8.35 6.23
CA GLY A 187 3.80 9.12 5.01
C GLY A 187 4.41 10.53 5.02
N GLY A 188 4.94 10.98 6.16
CA GLY A 188 5.64 12.25 6.27
C GLY A 188 7.04 12.21 5.63
N PRO A 189 7.65 13.38 5.33
CA PRO A 189 8.97 13.44 4.70
C PRO A 189 10.07 12.70 5.47
N ARG A 190 10.03 12.73 6.82
CA ARG A 190 11.01 12.04 7.68
C ARG A 190 10.82 10.53 7.66
N ASP A 191 9.59 10.04 7.82
CA ASP A 191 9.26 8.61 7.70
C ASP A 191 9.70 8.04 6.34
N MET A 192 9.38 8.75 5.25
CA MET A 192 9.77 8.34 3.90
C MET A 192 11.29 8.31 3.72
N ARG A 193 12.01 9.31 4.25
CA ARG A 193 13.48 9.34 4.23
C ARG A 193 14.08 8.19 5.04
N GLN A 194 13.56 7.92 6.23
CA GLN A 194 14.02 6.84 7.09
C GLN A 194 13.86 5.49 6.40
N ARG A 195 12.67 5.17 5.88
CA ARG A 195 12.42 3.92 5.14
C ARG A 195 13.34 3.74 3.95
N TYR A 196 13.64 4.84 3.24
CA TYR A 196 14.60 4.81 2.14
C TYR A 196 16.01 4.47 2.65
N MET A 197 16.48 5.14 3.71
CA MET A 197 17.79 4.88 4.29
C MET A 197 17.90 3.45 4.84
N ASP A 198 16.85 2.94 5.48
CA ASP A 198 16.80 1.56 5.97
C ASP A 198 16.93 0.56 4.80
N ALA A 199 16.22 0.81 3.70
CA ALA A 199 16.33 -0.03 2.49
C ALA A 199 17.74 0.03 1.89
N ILE A 200 18.38 1.19 1.85
CA ILE A 200 19.77 1.34 1.38
C ILE A 200 20.75 0.62 2.32
N ALA A 201 20.57 0.73 3.63
CA ALA A 201 21.41 0.04 4.61
C ALA A 201 21.32 -1.48 4.45
N LEU A 202 20.12 -2.02 4.21
CA LEU A 202 19.92 -3.45 3.91
C LEU A 202 20.66 -3.86 2.64
N VAL A 203 20.60 -3.05 1.58
CA VAL A 203 21.32 -3.32 0.32
C VAL A 203 22.84 -3.20 0.49
N GLN A 204 23.32 -2.28 1.31
CA GLN A 204 24.74 -2.16 1.63
C GLN A 204 25.25 -3.36 2.42
N HIS A 205 24.45 -3.86 3.37
CA HIS A 205 24.83 -4.98 4.23
C HIS A 205 24.73 -6.34 3.54
N PHE A 206 23.62 -6.61 2.84
CA PHE A 206 23.34 -7.92 2.23
C PHE A 206 23.65 -7.97 0.72
N GLY A 207 24.07 -6.85 0.13
CA GLY A 207 24.31 -6.72 -1.30
C GLY A 207 23.06 -6.38 -2.11
N LYS A 208 23.23 -6.32 -3.43
CA LYS A 208 22.14 -5.98 -4.36
C LYS A 208 21.01 -7.02 -4.34
N PRO A 209 19.75 -6.60 -4.55
CA PRO A 209 18.62 -7.52 -4.71
C PRO A 209 18.85 -8.52 -5.85
N ASP A 210 18.50 -9.78 -5.59
CA ASP A 210 18.60 -10.87 -6.57
C ASP A 210 17.34 -10.96 -7.44
N ILE A 211 16.19 -10.59 -6.86
CA ILE A 211 14.88 -10.68 -7.52
C ILE A 211 14.11 -9.38 -7.26
N PHE A 212 13.59 -8.81 -8.35
CA PHE A 212 12.59 -7.74 -8.30
C PHE A 212 11.24 -8.24 -8.78
N LEU A 213 10.23 -8.21 -7.90
CA LEU A 213 8.86 -8.62 -8.24
C LEU A 213 7.92 -7.43 -8.22
N THR A 214 7.03 -7.38 -9.20
CA THR A 214 5.93 -6.42 -9.23
C THR A 214 4.60 -7.15 -9.27
N ILE A 215 3.75 -6.95 -8.25
CA ILE A 215 2.35 -7.38 -8.26
C ILE A 215 1.50 -6.19 -8.68
N LYS A 216 0.58 -6.41 -9.62
CA LYS A 216 -0.42 -5.42 -10.02
C LYS A 216 -1.81 -5.92 -9.69
N CYS A 217 -2.59 -5.10 -9.02
CA CYS A 217 -3.98 -5.43 -8.72
C CYS A 217 -4.78 -5.66 -10.01
N ASN A 218 -5.62 -6.70 -10.00
CA ASN A 218 -6.48 -7.06 -11.12
C ASN A 218 -7.96 -6.95 -10.71
N PRO A 219 -8.75 -6.04 -11.31
CA PRO A 219 -10.18 -5.89 -11.00
C PRO A 219 -10.98 -7.16 -11.33
N SER A 220 -10.46 -8.02 -12.20
CA SER A 220 -11.12 -9.23 -12.65
C SER A 220 -10.87 -10.46 -11.76
N TRP A 221 -10.20 -10.30 -10.61
CA TRP A 221 -10.06 -11.37 -9.64
C TRP A 221 -11.44 -11.85 -9.15
N LEU A 222 -11.56 -13.17 -8.94
CA LEU A 222 -12.82 -13.81 -8.57
C LEU A 222 -13.32 -13.26 -7.24
N GLU A 223 -12.42 -13.08 -6.29
CA GLU A 223 -12.70 -12.53 -4.95
C GLU A 223 -13.24 -11.09 -5.02
N ILE A 224 -12.96 -10.36 -6.10
CA ILE A 224 -13.61 -9.05 -6.32
C ILE A 224 -15.00 -9.27 -6.90
N LYS A 225 -15.10 -10.03 -8.00
CA LYS A 225 -16.35 -10.24 -8.73
C LYS A 225 -17.46 -10.87 -7.88
N GLU A 226 -17.11 -11.84 -7.03
CA GLU A 226 -18.05 -12.55 -6.15
C GLU A 226 -18.65 -11.63 -5.06
N HIS A 227 -17.97 -10.54 -4.71
CA HIS A 227 -18.39 -9.60 -3.68
C HIS A 227 -18.96 -8.26 -4.24
N LEU A 228 -19.15 -8.17 -5.56
CA LEU A 228 -19.83 -7.05 -6.21
C LEU A 228 -21.33 -7.35 -6.33
N LEU A 229 -22.17 -6.36 -6.02
CA LEU A 229 -23.58 -6.44 -6.40
C LEU A 229 -23.74 -6.27 -7.92
N PRO A 230 -24.87 -6.72 -8.51
CA PRO A 230 -25.13 -6.52 -9.94
C PRO A 230 -25.11 -5.05 -10.39
N THR A 231 -25.38 -4.12 -9.46
CA THR A 231 -25.36 -2.68 -9.67
C THR A 231 -23.99 -2.03 -9.42
N ASP A 232 -23.04 -2.77 -8.83
CA ASP A 232 -21.72 -2.23 -8.50
C ASP A 232 -20.77 -2.29 -9.69
N GLU A 233 -20.06 -1.19 -9.90
CA GLU A 233 -18.87 -1.20 -10.75
C GLU A 233 -17.62 -1.41 -9.88
N THR A 234 -16.65 -2.18 -10.38
CA THR A 234 -15.42 -2.47 -9.60
C THR A 234 -14.70 -1.20 -9.16
N GLN A 235 -14.61 -0.20 -10.04
CA GLN A 235 -13.97 1.08 -9.75
C GLN A 235 -14.64 1.85 -8.60
N ASN A 236 -15.94 1.62 -8.36
CA ASN A 236 -16.70 2.25 -7.29
C ASN A 236 -16.56 1.51 -5.94
N ARG A 237 -15.80 0.41 -5.88
CA ARG A 237 -15.55 -0.37 -4.65
C ARG A 237 -14.07 -0.38 -4.24
N PRO A 238 -13.45 0.80 -3.97
CA PRO A 238 -12.04 0.91 -3.60
C PRO A 238 -11.69 0.16 -2.31
N ASN A 239 -12.65 0.04 -1.38
CA ASN A 239 -12.47 -0.74 -0.15
C ASN A 239 -12.27 -2.24 -0.43
N LEU A 240 -13.06 -2.81 -1.34
CA LEU A 240 -12.97 -4.22 -1.73
C LEU A 240 -11.67 -4.48 -2.49
N ILE A 241 -11.34 -3.64 -3.48
CA ILE A 241 -10.08 -3.71 -4.23
C ILE A 241 -8.89 -3.71 -3.27
N SER A 242 -8.84 -2.75 -2.35
CA SER A 242 -7.72 -2.62 -1.41
C SER A 242 -7.60 -3.81 -0.47
N ARG A 243 -8.72 -4.37 -0.01
CA ARG A 243 -8.75 -5.56 0.86
C ARG A 243 -8.24 -6.81 0.15
N VAL A 244 -8.75 -7.09 -1.05
CA VAL A 244 -8.31 -8.24 -1.85
C VAL A 244 -6.84 -8.09 -2.23
N PHE A 245 -6.42 -6.90 -2.68
CA PHE A 245 -5.03 -6.63 -2.99
C PHE A 245 -4.11 -6.85 -1.78
N ARG A 246 -4.50 -6.34 -0.60
CA ARG A 246 -3.75 -6.56 0.64
C ARG A 246 -3.64 -8.04 0.99
N ALA A 247 -4.72 -8.81 0.85
CA ALA A 247 -4.70 -10.25 1.07
C ALA A 247 -3.72 -10.96 0.13
N LYS A 248 -3.70 -10.62 -1.16
CA LYS A 248 -2.75 -11.18 -2.13
C LYS A 248 -1.29 -10.80 -1.82
N VAL A 249 -1.04 -9.57 -1.36
CA VAL A 249 0.29 -9.13 -0.91
C VAL A 249 0.77 -9.92 0.31
N GLU A 250 -0.10 -10.17 1.29
CA GLU A 250 0.28 -10.97 2.48
C GLU A 250 0.51 -12.45 2.15
N GLU A 251 -0.26 -13.00 1.21
CA GLU A 251 -0.01 -14.35 0.71
C GLU A 251 1.34 -14.43 -0.04
N MET A 252 1.67 -13.45 -0.88
CA MET A 252 2.99 -13.37 -1.52
C MET A 252 4.12 -13.30 -0.50
N LYS A 253 3.97 -12.49 0.56
CA LYS A 253 4.97 -12.44 1.63
C LYS A 253 5.15 -13.81 2.29
N THR A 254 4.06 -14.54 2.48
CA THR A 254 4.09 -15.91 3.01
C THR A 254 4.78 -16.87 2.05
N ASP A 255 4.50 -16.78 0.74
CA ASP A 255 5.16 -17.56 -0.29
C ASP A 255 6.68 -17.34 -0.29
N ILE A 256 7.11 -16.08 -0.26
CA ILE A 256 8.52 -15.69 -0.31
C ILE A 256 9.24 -16.08 0.98
N LEU A 257 8.71 -15.68 2.14
CA LEU A 257 9.45 -15.77 3.41
C LEU A 257 9.27 -17.10 4.14
N LYS A 258 8.08 -17.72 4.03
CA LYS A 258 7.76 -18.95 4.79
C LYS A 258 7.82 -20.18 3.90
N ARG A 259 7.25 -20.14 2.69
CA ARG A 259 7.28 -21.26 1.75
C ARG A 259 8.59 -21.31 0.96
N SER A 260 9.43 -20.27 1.05
CA SER A 260 10.75 -20.19 0.43
C SER A 260 10.72 -20.53 -1.07
N ILE A 261 9.72 -20.01 -1.80
CA ILE A 261 9.54 -20.34 -3.23
C ILE A 261 10.76 -19.97 -4.11
N PHE A 262 11.61 -19.06 -3.65
CA PHE A 262 12.85 -18.65 -4.31
C PHE A 262 14.11 -19.17 -3.61
N GLY A 263 13.96 -19.89 -2.50
CA GLY A 263 15.05 -20.19 -1.58
C GLY A 263 15.02 -19.33 -0.31
N LYS A 264 16.09 -19.44 0.48
CA LYS A 264 16.19 -18.75 1.77
C LYS A 264 16.54 -17.28 1.60
N VAL A 265 15.70 -16.42 2.14
CA VAL A 265 15.81 -14.95 2.06
C VAL A 265 16.72 -14.43 3.17
N ALA A 266 17.73 -13.63 2.81
CA ALA A 266 18.60 -12.91 3.73
C ALA A 266 17.96 -11.58 4.17
N SER A 267 17.40 -10.85 3.21
CA SER A 267 16.73 -9.57 3.46
C SER A 267 15.60 -9.32 2.45
N PHE A 268 14.60 -8.57 2.88
CA PHE A 268 13.36 -8.35 2.15
C PHE A 268 12.82 -6.95 2.39
N VAL A 269 12.56 -6.22 1.31
CA VAL A 269 11.93 -4.90 1.35
C VAL A 269 10.79 -4.90 0.35
N TYR A 270 9.68 -4.23 0.70
CA TYR A 270 8.60 -4.02 -0.24
C TYR A 270 7.98 -2.64 -0.08
N SER A 271 7.52 -2.08 -1.20
CA SER A 271 6.72 -0.85 -1.23
C SER A 271 5.33 -1.17 -1.76
N LEU A 272 4.34 -0.45 -1.23
CA LEU A 272 2.99 -0.40 -1.78
C LEU A 272 2.79 0.99 -2.36
N GLU A 273 2.34 1.03 -3.59
CA GLU A 273 2.20 2.26 -4.34
C GLU A 273 0.81 2.32 -4.98
N PHE A 274 0.25 3.51 -4.94
CA PHE A 274 -1.03 3.83 -5.57
C PHE A 274 -0.72 4.83 -6.68
N GLN A 275 -0.54 4.32 -7.90
CA GLN A 275 -0.32 5.20 -9.04
C GLN A 275 -1.60 6.01 -9.30
N LYS A 276 -1.52 7.32 -9.55
CA LYS A 276 -2.67 8.06 -10.12
C LYS A 276 -2.79 7.67 -11.61
N PRO A 277 -3.94 7.32 -12.22
CA PRO A 277 -5.23 6.75 -11.77
C PRO A 277 -5.24 5.20 -11.80
N GLY A 278 -4.13 4.59 -11.43
CA GLY A 278 -3.90 3.14 -11.47
C GLY A 278 -4.41 2.42 -10.24
N LEU A 279 -4.62 1.13 -10.40
CA LEU A 279 -4.90 0.23 -9.29
C LEU A 279 -3.64 0.04 -8.43
N PRO A 280 -3.78 -0.41 -7.17
CA PRO A 280 -2.65 -0.63 -6.29
C PRO A 280 -1.61 -1.59 -6.90
N HIS A 281 -0.35 -1.28 -6.68
CA HIS A 281 0.77 -2.15 -7.05
C HIS A 281 1.76 -2.28 -5.90
N ALA A 282 2.49 -3.39 -5.90
CA ALA A 282 3.48 -3.70 -4.90
C ALA A 282 4.79 -4.08 -5.58
N HIS A 283 5.88 -3.49 -5.10
CA HIS A 283 7.22 -3.84 -5.52
C HIS A 283 7.93 -4.56 -4.38
N PHE A 284 8.59 -5.67 -4.70
CA PHE A 284 9.34 -6.47 -3.76
C PHE A 284 10.79 -6.56 -4.20
N LEU A 285 11.71 -6.28 -3.28
CA LEU A 285 13.13 -6.51 -3.40
C LEU A 285 13.48 -7.68 -2.50
N VAL A 286 13.94 -8.77 -3.10
CA VAL A 286 14.34 -9.98 -2.38
C VAL A 286 15.85 -10.16 -2.51
N ILE A 287 16.53 -10.23 -1.38
CA ILE A 287 17.95 -10.56 -1.29
C ILE A 287 18.04 -11.97 -0.71
N LEU A 288 18.55 -12.91 -1.50
CA LEU A 288 18.73 -14.31 -1.12
C LEU A 288 20.04 -14.49 -0.34
N THR A 289 20.09 -15.54 0.47
CA THR A 289 21.33 -16.02 1.10
C THR A 289 22.28 -16.60 0.06
N ASP A 290 23.58 -16.68 0.38
CA ASP A 290 24.64 -17.05 -0.57
C ASP A 290 24.40 -18.39 -1.29
N ASP A 291 23.89 -19.39 -0.56
CA ASP A 291 23.57 -20.72 -1.11
C ASP A 291 22.46 -20.70 -2.18
N TYR A 292 21.66 -19.64 -2.23
CA TYR A 292 20.51 -19.50 -3.12
C TYR A 292 20.70 -18.39 -4.16
N LYS A 293 21.90 -17.81 -4.27
CA LYS A 293 22.17 -16.74 -5.25
C LYS A 293 22.00 -17.23 -6.70
N LEU A 294 21.35 -16.40 -7.51
CA LEU A 294 21.12 -16.67 -8.94
C LEU A 294 22.37 -16.30 -9.76
N LEU A 295 23.39 -17.17 -9.70
CA LEU A 295 24.68 -16.90 -10.33
C LEU A 295 24.77 -17.38 -11.78
N THR A 296 23.99 -18.39 -12.16
CA THR A 296 24.03 -18.99 -13.51
C THR A 296 22.74 -18.74 -14.30
N PRO A 297 22.78 -18.74 -15.65
CA PRO A 297 21.59 -18.68 -16.50
C PRO A 297 20.52 -19.73 -16.17
N GLU A 298 20.93 -20.94 -15.83
CA GLU A 298 20.02 -22.05 -15.49
C GLU A 298 19.26 -21.77 -14.20
N ALA A 299 19.90 -21.10 -13.23
CA ALA A 299 19.26 -20.67 -12.01
C ALA A 299 18.14 -19.64 -12.28
N TYR A 300 18.36 -18.71 -13.22
CA TYR A 300 17.30 -17.78 -13.65
C TYR A 300 16.15 -18.52 -14.34
N ASP A 301 16.47 -19.45 -15.23
CA ASP A 301 15.48 -20.24 -15.99
C ASP A 301 14.59 -21.12 -15.11
N LYS A 302 15.03 -21.46 -13.90
CA LYS A 302 14.23 -22.16 -12.90
C LYS A 302 13.04 -21.31 -12.42
N PHE A 303 13.22 -20.00 -12.35
CA PHE A 303 12.23 -19.09 -11.77
C PHE A 303 11.54 -18.19 -12.79
N VAL A 304 12.20 -17.84 -13.89
CA VAL A 304 11.67 -16.90 -14.89
C VAL A 304 11.49 -17.62 -16.24
N CYS A 305 10.25 -17.60 -16.72
CA CYS A 305 9.87 -18.14 -18.03
C CYS A 305 9.42 -17.00 -18.94
N ALA A 306 9.80 -17.05 -20.21
CA ALA A 306 9.33 -16.13 -21.25
C ALA A 306 8.75 -16.89 -22.47
N LYS A 307 8.11 -18.03 -22.21
CA LYS A 307 7.50 -18.91 -23.23
C LYS A 307 6.03 -19.19 -22.95
N LEU A 308 5.28 -19.49 -24.00
CA LEU A 308 3.95 -20.07 -23.90
C LEU A 308 4.05 -21.48 -23.28
N PRO A 309 3.37 -21.75 -22.15
CA PRO A 309 3.26 -23.10 -21.60
C PRO A 309 2.58 -24.04 -22.59
N ASP A 310 2.86 -25.33 -22.49
CA ASP A 310 2.14 -26.32 -23.28
C ASP A 310 0.67 -26.42 -22.81
N PRO A 311 -0.33 -26.28 -23.69
CA PRO A 311 -1.74 -26.27 -23.31
C PRO A 311 -2.25 -27.62 -22.82
N ASP A 312 -1.66 -28.72 -23.27
CA ASP A 312 -2.08 -30.08 -22.92
C ASP A 312 -1.49 -30.48 -21.56
N THR A 313 -0.24 -30.10 -21.31
CA THR A 313 0.44 -30.41 -20.03
C THR A 313 0.09 -29.40 -18.93
N TYR A 314 0.01 -28.12 -19.26
CA TYR A 314 -0.13 -27.01 -18.30
C TYR A 314 -1.29 -26.08 -18.66
N SER A 315 -2.48 -26.65 -18.90
CA SER A 315 -3.67 -25.92 -19.36
C SER A 315 -4.00 -24.67 -18.53
N TYR A 316 -3.92 -24.76 -17.19
CA TYR A 316 -4.21 -23.63 -16.31
C TYR A 316 -3.18 -22.50 -16.44
N LEU A 317 -1.89 -22.83 -16.40
CA LEU A 317 -0.81 -21.85 -16.57
C LEU A 317 -0.85 -21.22 -17.97
N HIS A 318 -1.11 -22.03 -19.00
CA HIS A 318 -1.28 -21.54 -20.37
C HIS A 318 -2.38 -20.48 -20.45
N LYS A 319 -3.56 -20.74 -19.86
CA LYS A 319 -4.67 -19.75 -19.80
C LYS A 319 -4.24 -18.46 -19.09
N LEU A 320 -3.51 -18.56 -17.97
CA LEU A 320 -3.02 -17.38 -17.25
C LEU A 320 -2.00 -16.58 -18.07
N VAL A 321 -1.03 -17.25 -18.69
CA VAL A 321 0.01 -16.60 -19.50
C VAL A 321 -0.61 -15.89 -20.71
N VAL A 322 -1.48 -16.58 -21.46
CA VAL A 322 -2.17 -15.99 -22.62
C VAL A 322 -3.01 -14.78 -22.22
N LYS A 323 -3.67 -14.83 -21.06
CA LYS A 323 -4.57 -13.77 -20.60
C LYS A 323 -3.83 -12.57 -19.97
N HIS A 324 -2.75 -12.81 -19.24
CA HIS A 324 -2.13 -11.80 -18.36
C HIS A 324 -0.66 -11.51 -18.64
N MET A 325 0.06 -12.42 -19.30
CA MET A 325 1.49 -12.32 -19.57
C MET A 325 1.80 -12.15 -21.06
N MET A 326 0.87 -11.61 -21.84
CA MET A 326 1.07 -11.21 -23.23
C MET A 326 1.12 -9.68 -23.31
N HIS A 327 2.19 -9.12 -23.88
CA HIS A 327 2.35 -7.67 -23.97
C HIS A 327 1.43 -7.03 -25.01
N GLY A 328 1.38 -7.64 -26.20
CA GLY A 328 0.82 -7.05 -27.42
C GLY A 328 -0.66 -7.35 -27.67
N PRO A 329 -1.16 -6.96 -28.85
CA PRO A 329 -0.42 -6.42 -29.99
C PRO A 329 -0.04 -4.93 -29.80
N CYS A 330 1.14 -4.54 -30.29
CA CYS A 330 1.62 -3.16 -30.42
C CYS A 330 2.55 -3.05 -31.64
N GLY A 331 3.18 -1.89 -31.85
CA GLY A 331 4.01 -1.66 -33.03
C GLY A 331 3.14 -1.55 -34.28
N HIS A 332 3.59 -2.14 -35.39
CA HIS A 332 2.83 -2.19 -36.64
C HIS A 332 1.45 -2.87 -36.48
N LEU A 333 1.32 -3.84 -35.56
CA LEU A 333 0.06 -4.54 -35.32
C LEU A 333 -0.99 -3.69 -34.58
N ASN A 334 -0.53 -2.68 -33.82
CA ASN A 334 -1.41 -1.73 -33.13
C ASN A 334 -0.61 -0.46 -32.73
N PRO A 335 -0.53 0.53 -33.64
CA PRO A 335 0.27 1.74 -33.42
C PRO A 335 -0.27 2.65 -32.31
N THR A 336 -1.55 2.54 -31.95
CA THR A 336 -2.22 3.40 -30.97
C THR A 336 -2.19 2.83 -29.54
N ASN A 337 -1.50 1.70 -29.31
CA ASN A 337 -1.39 1.11 -27.98
C ASN A 337 -0.63 2.04 -27.00
N LEU A 338 -1.03 2.06 -25.74
CA LEU A 338 -0.46 2.88 -24.66
C LEU A 338 1.06 2.69 -24.46
N CYS A 339 1.61 1.54 -24.86
CA CYS A 339 3.04 1.29 -24.77
C CYS A 339 3.86 1.96 -25.89
N MET A 340 3.22 2.46 -26.95
CA MET A 340 3.89 3.08 -28.09
C MET A 340 4.39 4.48 -27.73
N LYS A 341 5.66 4.75 -28.05
CA LYS A 341 6.28 6.07 -27.95
C LYS A 341 7.12 6.30 -29.20
N ARG A 342 6.91 7.42 -29.90
CA ARG A 342 7.66 7.76 -31.12
C ARG A 342 7.68 6.60 -32.14
N ASN A 343 6.52 5.99 -32.39
CA ASN A 343 6.34 4.84 -33.29
C ASN A 343 7.05 3.52 -32.91
N GLU A 344 7.67 3.45 -31.73
CA GLU A 344 8.26 2.22 -31.20
C GLU A 344 7.62 1.81 -29.88
N CYS A 345 7.61 0.52 -29.58
CA CYS A 345 7.19 0.05 -28.28
C CYS A 345 8.22 0.46 -27.22
N LYS A 346 7.78 1.19 -26.17
CA LYS A 346 8.62 1.59 -25.02
C LYS A 346 9.39 0.41 -24.41
N PHE A 347 8.79 -0.78 -24.42
CA PHE A 347 9.37 -1.99 -23.85
C PHE A 347 10.10 -2.87 -24.88
N LYS A 348 10.21 -2.41 -26.13
CA LYS A 348 10.87 -3.09 -27.26
C LYS A 348 10.30 -4.50 -27.51
N TYR A 349 8.98 -4.60 -27.63
CA TYR A 349 8.30 -5.79 -28.13
C TYR A 349 7.99 -5.65 -29.62
N PRO A 350 8.01 -6.76 -30.40
CA PRO A 350 8.39 -8.12 -29.98
C PRO A 350 9.88 -8.25 -29.61
N LYS A 351 10.20 -9.18 -28.70
CA LYS A 351 11.58 -9.47 -28.28
C LYS A 351 12.21 -10.49 -29.23
N SER A 352 13.49 -10.32 -29.54
CA SER A 352 14.25 -11.31 -30.31
C SER A 352 14.26 -12.67 -29.61
N PHE A 353 14.28 -13.74 -30.41
CA PHE A 353 14.45 -15.10 -29.91
C PHE A 353 15.89 -15.32 -29.46
N VAL A 354 16.06 -16.05 -28.35
CA VAL A 354 17.35 -16.45 -27.80
C VAL A 354 17.19 -17.84 -27.18
N ASP A 355 18.09 -18.77 -27.50
CA ASP A 355 17.95 -20.16 -27.09
C ASP A 355 18.31 -20.44 -25.63
N GLU A 356 19.07 -19.52 -25.02
CA GLU A 356 19.57 -19.57 -23.64
C GLU A 356 19.51 -18.20 -22.99
N THR A 357 19.41 -18.16 -21.66
CA THR A 357 19.43 -16.89 -20.92
C THR A 357 20.84 -16.33 -20.92
N THR A 358 20.99 -15.04 -21.21
CA THR A 358 22.30 -14.36 -21.18
C THR A 358 22.28 -13.19 -20.21
N LYS A 359 23.38 -13.03 -19.47
CA LYS A 359 23.55 -11.98 -18.45
C LYS A 359 24.60 -10.99 -18.92
N GLY A 360 24.20 -9.75 -19.19
CA GLY A 360 25.12 -8.65 -19.49
C GLY A 360 25.80 -8.11 -18.23
N LYS A 361 26.96 -7.45 -18.40
CA LYS A 361 27.81 -6.99 -17.28
C LYS A 361 27.14 -5.97 -16.35
N ASN A 362 26.06 -5.30 -16.78
CA ASN A 362 25.23 -4.36 -16.00
C ASN A 362 23.83 -4.16 -16.63
N SER A 363 23.26 -5.20 -17.23
CA SER A 363 21.93 -5.14 -17.86
C SER A 363 21.00 -6.18 -17.26
N TYR A 364 19.70 -5.95 -17.41
CA TYR A 364 18.71 -7.00 -17.16
C TYR A 364 19.06 -8.26 -17.97
N PRO A 365 18.85 -9.47 -17.41
CA PRO A 365 19.03 -10.71 -18.16
C PRO A 365 18.17 -10.71 -19.42
N ILE A 366 18.74 -11.21 -20.51
CA ILE A 366 17.96 -11.55 -21.69
C ILE A 366 17.49 -12.98 -21.47
N TYR A 367 16.24 -13.12 -21.02
CA TYR A 367 15.65 -14.41 -20.73
C TYR A 367 15.49 -15.26 -21.99
N ARG A 368 15.75 -16.57 -21.83
CA ARG A 368 15.55 -17.58 -22.85
C ARG A 368 14.15 -17.49 -23.45
N ARG A 369 14.11 -17.40 -24.77
CA ARG A 369 12.91 -17.22 -25.57
C ARG A 369 13.08 -17.95 -26.89
N ARG A 370 12.76 -19.25 -26.89
CA ARG A 370 12.90 -20.11 -28.08
C ARG A 370 11.80 -19.86 -29.10
N ASN A 371 12.15 -19.92 -30.37
CA ASN A 371 11.15 -19.98 -31.44
C ASN A 371 10.63 -21.42 -31.55
N THR A 372 9.39 -21.64 -31.12
CA THR A 372 8.73 -22.96 -31.17
C THR A 372 7.74 -23.08 -32.34
N GLY A 373 7.60 -22.06 -33.18
CA GLY A 373 6.57 -21.98 -34.23
C GLY A 373 5.11 -21.89 -33.73
N LYS A 374 4.88 -22.08 -32.43
CA LYS A 374 3.55 -21.97 -31.80
C LYS A 374 3.16 -20.50 -31.60
N SER A 375 1.91 -20.16 -31.91
CA SER A 375 1.32 -18.84 -31.66
C SER A 375 -0.09 -18.95 -31.10
N VAL A 376 -0.54 -17.90 -30.42
CA VAL A 376 -1.86 -17.81 -29.80
C VAL A 376 -2.57 -16.55 -30.27
N LYS A 377 -3.90 -16.64 -30.43
CA LYS A 377 -4.70 -15.49 -30.84
C LYS A 377 -4.99 -14.59 -29.65
N VAL A 378 -4.42 -13.39 -29.64
CA VAL A 378 -4.62 -12.35 -28.63
C VAL A 378 -5.13 -11.09 -29.33
N ARG A 379 -6.31 -10.60 -28.93
CA ARG A 379 -6.92 -9.37 -29.47
C ARG A 379 -6.91 -9.32 -31.01
N LYS A 380 -7.35 -10.42 -31.63
CA LYS A 380 -7.43 -10.66 -33.09
C LYS A 380 -6.09 -10.86 -33.82
N GLN A 381 -4.95 -10.77 -33.14
CA GLN A 381 -3.62 -11.00 -33.73
C GLN A 381 -3.01 -12.31 -33.22
N PHE A 382 -2.17 -12.95 -34.02
CA PHE A 382 -1.41 -14.14 -33.59
C PHE A 382 -0.07 -13.71 -33.01
N LEU A 383 0.15 -14.04 -31.74
CA LEU A 383 1.34 -13.69 -31.00
C LEU A 383 2.06 -14.96 -30.56
N ASP A 384 3.37 -15.03 -30.79
CA ASP A 384 4.24 -16.13 -30.41
C ASP A 384 5.01 -15.82 -29.12
N ASN A 385 6.03 -16.63 -28.83
CA ASN A 385 6.91 -16.43 -27.67
C ASN A 385 7.59 -15.05 -27.66
N SER A 386 7.78 -14.34 -28.78
CA SER A 386 8.38 -13.00 -28.82
C SER A 386 7.59 -11.94 -28.03
N TRP A 387 6.31 -12.20 -27.74
CA TRP A 387 5.38 -11.29 -27.08
C TRP A 387 5.13 -11.59 -25.60
N VAL A 388 5.67 -12.70 -25.09
CA VAL A 388 5.46 -13.14 -23.70
C VAL A 388 6.24 -12.24 -22.73
N VAL A 389 5.55 -11.67 -21.75
CA VAL A 389 6.17 -10.96 -20.64
C VAL A 389 6.77 -11.99 -19.68
N PRO A 390 8.03 -11.83 -19.22
CA PRO A 390 8.63 -12.77 -18.27
C PRO A 390 7.76 -12.93 -17.01
N TYR A 391 7.51 -14.19 -16.64
CA TYR A 391 6.67 -14.55 -15.51
C TYR A 391 7.33 -15.67 -14.69
N THR A 392 6.88 -15.83 -13.45
CA THR A 392 7.32 -16.90 -12.56
C THR A 392 6.19 -17.88 -12.31
N THR A 393 6.41 -19.15 -12.64
CA THR A 393 5.37 -20.19 -12.67
C THR A 393 4.58 -20.33 -11.37
N PRO A 394 5.21 -20.44 -10.18
CA PRO A 394 4.46 -20.60 -8.93
C PRO A 394 3.55 -19.41 -8.58
N ILE A 395 3.82 -18.22 -9.12
CA ILE A 395 3.15 -16.97 -8.74
C ILE A 395 2.48 -16.25 -9.91
N CYS A 396 2.27 -16.94 -11.04
CA CYS A 396 1.61 -16.36 -12.20
C CYS A 396 0.15 -15.96 -11.92
N TYR A 397 -0.46 -16.53 -10.87
CA TYR A 397 -1.87 -16.31 -10.49
C TYR A 397 -2.19 -14.89 -9.97
N VAL A 398 -1.18 -14.12 -9.55
CA VAL A 398 -1.32 -12.75 -9.00
C VAL A 398 -0.88 -11.66 -9.98
N ASN A 399 -0.76 -11.97 -11.27
CA ASN A 399 -0.28 -11.03 -12.30
C ASN A 399 1.10 -10.44 -11.96
N THR A 400 2.01 -11.29 -11.49
CA THR A 400 3.36 -10.89 -11.13
C THR A 400 4.25 -10.82 -12.36
N ILE A 401 5.04 -9.75 -12.46
CA ILE A 401 6.17 -9.67 -13.38
C ILE A 401 7.44 -9.80 -12.54
N ALA A 402 8.29 -10.77 -12.88
CA ALA A 402 9.64 -10.89 -12.35
C ALA A 402 10.62 -10.24 -13.34
N ILE A 403 11.50 -9.38 -12.82
CA ILE A 403 12.49 -8.65 -13.64
C ILE A 403 13.89 -8.96 -13.15
#